data_AF-A0A6B0YTK1-F1
#
_entry.id   AF-A0A6B0YTK1-F1
#
_cell.length_a   1.000
_cell.length_b   1.000
_cell.length_c   1.000
_cell.angle_alpha   90.00
_cell.angle_beta   90.00
_cell.angle_gamma   90.00
#
_symmetry.space_group_name_H-M   'P 1'
#
loop_
_entity.id
_entity.type
_entity.pdbx_description
1 polymer ?
#
loop_
_entity_poly.entity_id
_entity_poly.type
_entity_poly.pdbx_seq_one_letter_code
_entity_poly.pdbx_strand_id
1 'polypeptide(L)'
;MAEQACNALLAELNLVAAELEEAVADLPDGLAQFVRSELADEQLLAAVVLASAAPKNDTAENEFRRVALASALELLQIALNIHRLLLRPEPTAPIDSFLLGGTILAGDYCFSRAAVMAARTNHPKVVTVFAELLQELSQANLRRVIVDKSPNPDSVVYNERESLFHSGASAGVLLAGLSEEDQESVVTYAAHLGRRRSQDGTGALGALAPENLDNMPAPQRERWQALASIF
;
A
#
# COMPACT_ATOMS: atom_id res chain seq x y z
N MET A 1 -5.35 7.52 25.52
CA MET A 1 -4.43 6.59 24.83
C MET A 1 -5.09 6.08 23.55
N ALA A 2 -6.06 5.16 23.59
CA ALA A 2 -6.72 4.64 22.37
C ALA A 2 -7.37 5.72 21.48
N GLU A 3 -8.14 6.65 22.06
CA GLU A 3 -8.74 7.78 21.31
C GLU A 3 -7.70 8.71 20.69
N GLN A 4 -6.55 8.90 21.37
CA GLN A 4 -5.45 9.72 20.87
C GLN A 4 -4.72 9.04 19.70
N ALA A 5 -4.48 7.73 19.79
CA ALA A 5 -3.90 6.95 18.69
C ALA A 5 -4.81 6.93 17.45
N CYS A 6 -6.13 6.83 17.66
CA CYS A 6 -7.13 6.93 16.59
C CYS A 6 -7.12 8.31 15.91
N ASN A 7 -7.18 9.39 16.69
CA ASN A 7 -7.13 10.74 16.15
C ASN A 7 -5.82 11.04 15.40
N ALA A 8 -4.68 10.54 15.90
CA ALA A 8 -3.40 10.69 15.23
C ALA A 8 -3.36 9.93 13.90
N LEU A 9 -3.84 8.68 13.88
CA LEU A 9 -3.89 7.87 12.65
C LEU A 9 -4.82 8.51 11.60
N LEU A 10 -5.99 9.02 12.01
CA LEU A 10 -6.90 9.75 11.12
C LEU A 10 -6.27 11.02 10.56
N ALA A 11 -5.55 11.78 11.38
CA ALA A 11 -4.85 12.98 10.93
C ALA A 11 -3.79 12.65 9.86
N GLU A 12 -3.04 11.58 10.05
CA GLU A 12 -2.03 11.13 9.08
C GLU A 12 -2.65 10.56 7.80
N LEU A 13 -3.77 9.83 7.89
CA LEU A 13 -4.51 9.40 6.71
C LEU A 13 -5.00 10.59 5.88
N ASN A 14 -5.46 11.66 6.54
CA ASN A 14 -5.80 12.90 5.83
C ASN A 14 -4.59 13.55 5.16
N LEU A 15 -3.40 13.49 5.76
CA LEU A 15 -2.16 13.95 5.13
C LEU A 15 -1.79 13.10 3.93
N VAL A 16 -1.95 11.77 4.02
CA VAL A 16 -1.74 10.86 2.88
C VAL A 16 -2.71 11.19 1.75
N ALA A 17 -3.99 11.37 2.03
CA ALA A 17 -4.98 11.78 1.03
C ALA A 17 -4.60 13.11 0.35
N ALA A 18 -4.14 14.10 1.12
CA ALA A 18 -3.69 15.38 0.57
C ALA A 18 -2.46 15.21 -0.35
N GLU A 19 -1.47 14.42 0.05
CA GLU A 19 -0.28 14.13 -0.77
C GLU A 19 -0.63 13.38 -2.07
N LEU A 20 -1.62 12.48 -2.03
CA LEU A 20 -2.10 11.79 -3.23
C LEU A 20 -2.82 12.74 -4.19
N GLU A 21 -3.66 13.65 -3.67
CA GLU A 21 -4.30 14.69 -4.49
C GLU A 21 -3.29 15.66 -5.08
N GLU A 22 -2.28 16.08 -4.32
CA GLU A 22 -1.18 16.91 -4.81
C GLU A 22 -0.37 16.16 -5.89
N ALA A 23 -0.19 14.83 -5.74
CA ALA A 23 0.53 14.03 -6.73
C ALA A 23 -0.12 14.03 -8.12
N VAL A 24 -1.45 14.17 -8.17
CA VAL A 24 -2.21 14.18 -9.42
C VAL A 24 -2.55 15.59 -9.92
N ALA A 25 -2.32 16.63 -9.10
CA ALA A 25 -2.67 18.01 -9.43
C ALA A 25 -1.92 18.56 -10.65
N ASP A 26 -0.70 18.08 -10.91
CA ASP A 26 0.12 18.52 -12.05
C ASP A 26 -0.27 17.87 -13.39
N LEU A 27 -1.21 16.92 -13.38
CA LEU A 27 -1.65 16.23 -14.59
C LEU A 27 -2.68 17.07 -15.37
N PRO A 28 -2.72 16.96 -16.72
CA PRO A 28 -3.81 17.51 -17.50
C PRO A 28 -5.17 16.99 -17.01
N ASP A 29 -6.21 17.83 -17.02
CA ASP A 29 -7.52 17.55 -16.38
C ASP A 29 -8.08 16.14 -16.68
N GLY A 30 -8.07 15.70 -17.94
CA GLY A 30 -8.57 14.38 -18.31
C GLY A 30 -7.76 13.22 -17.74
N LEU A 31 -6.44 13.39 -17.66
CA LEU A 31 -5.53 12.41 -17.07
C LEU A 31 -5.63 12.41 -15.53
N ALA A 32 -5.75 13.59 -14.93
CA ALA A 32 -5.98 13.74 -13.50
C ALA A 32 -7.29 13.09 -13.07
N GLN A 33 -8.38 13.31 -13.82
CA GLN A 33 -9.68 12.67 -13.55
C GLN A 33 -9.60 11.14 -13.66
N PHE A 34 -8.87 10.63 -14.65
CA PHE A 34 -8.66 9.19 -14.82
C PHE A 34 -7.85 8.58 -13.67
N VAL A 35 -6.77 9.22 -13.21
CA VAL A 35 -6.02 8.72 -12.05
C VAL A 35 -6.89 8.78 -10.79
N ARG A 36 -7.68 9.85 -10.61
CA ARG A 36 -8.59 9.98 -9.46
C ARG A 36 -9.66 8.90 -9.41
N SER A 37 -10.15 8.40 -10.55
CA SER A 37 -11.12 7.31 -10.54
C SER A 37 -10.54 5.98 -10.06
N GLU A 38 -9.21 5.86 -9.98
CA GLU A 38 -8.51 4.69 -9.46
C GLU A 38 -8.05 4.87 -8.00
N LEU A 39 -8.31 6.03 -7.38
CA LEU A 39 -8.13 6.19 -5.94
C LEU A 39 -9.10 5.27 -5.21
N ALA A 40 -8.59 4.47 -4.28
CA ALA A 40 -9.43 3.64 -3.44
C ALA A 40 -10.26 4.51 -2.48
N ASP A 41 -11.52 4.13 -2.26
CA ASP A 41 -12.36 4.73 -1.21
C ASP A 41 -11.75 4.54 0.19
N GLU A 42 -10.95 3.48 0.35
CA GLU A 42 -10.31 3.10 1.61
C GLU A 42 -8.78 3.01 1.46
N GLN A 43 -8.07 3.84 2.20
CA GLN A 43 -6.59 3.91 2.21
C GLN A 43 -5.98 2.89 3.17
N LEU A 44 -6.40 1.64 3.04
CA LEU A 44 -6.07 0.59 4.00
C LEU A 44 -4.56 0.25 3.99
N LEU A 45 -3.90 0.34 2.83
CA LEU A 45 -2.46 0.08 2.74
C LEU A 45 -1.67 1.18 3.46
N ALA A 46 -2.06 2.45 3.28
CA ALA A 46 -1.52 3.56 4.06
C ALA A 46 -1.73 3.35 5.56
N ALA A 47 -2.92 2.93 5.98
CA ALA A 47 -3.21 2.68 7.39
C ALA A 47 -2.27 1.61 7.97
N VAL A 48 -2.02 0.51 7.26
CA VAL A 48 -1.07 -0.55 7.66
C VAL A 48 0.35 0.00 7.83
N VAL A 49 0.80 0.84 6.88
CA VAL A 49 2.11 1.48 6.96
C VAL A 49 2.20 2.40 8.17
N LEU A 50 1.22 3.30 8.35
CA LEU A 50 1.18 4.28 9.44
C LEU A 50 1.08 3.62 10.81
N ALA A 51 0.36 2.50 10.92
CA ALA A 51 0.27 1.73 12.17
C ALA A 51 1.59 1.03 12.51
N SER A 52 2.35 0.61 11.50
CA SER A 52 3.64 -0.07 11.67
C SER A 52 4.79 0.91 11.97
N ALA A 53 4.71 2.13 11.43
CA ALA A 53 5.81 3.09 11.38
C ALA A 53 5.92 4.06 12.56
N ALA A 54 5.12 3.88 13.62
CA ALA A 54 5.12 4.78 14.77
C ALA A 54 6.33 4.55 15.70
N PRO A 55 7.27 5.50 15.83
CA PRO A 55 8.38 5.36 16.77
C PRO A 55 7.89 5.55 18.22
N LYS A 56 8.69 5.07 19.18
CA LYS A 56 8.42 5.29 20.61
C LYS A 56 8.45 6.77 21.00
N ASN A 57 9.37 7.54 20.40
CA ASN A 57 9.50 8.98 20.59
C ASN A 57 9.25 9.65 19.25
N ASP A 58 8.06 10.21 19.09
CA ASP A 58 7.61 10.74 17.82
C ASP A 58 8.04 12.19 17.59
N THR A 59 8.36 12.51 16.34
CA THR A 59 8.80 13.83 15.90
C THR A 59 8.13 14.18 14.58
N ALA A 60 8.08 15.46 14.24
CA ALA A 60 7.54 15.90 12.94
C ALA A 60 8.31 15.30 11.75
N GLU A 61 9.61 15.04 11.90
CA GLU A 61 10.40 14.37 10.86
C GLU A 61 10.00 12.90 10.71
N ASN A 62 9.75 12.20 11.82
CA ASN A 62 9.26 10.82 11.79
C ASN A 62 7.87 10.75 11.15
N GLU A 63 7.01 11.74 11.42
CA GLU A 63 5.68 11.88 10.79
C GLU A 63 5.77 12.08 9.29
N PHE A 64 6.56 13.06 8.88
CA PHE A 64 6.81 13.31 7.47
C PHE A 64 7.28 12.05 6.74
N ARG A 65 8.24 11.31 7.31
CA ARG A 65 8.80 10.10 6.69
C ARG A 65 7.79 8.97 6.57
N ARG A 66 6.95 8.73 7.58
CA ARG A 66 5.92 7.66 7.51
C ARG A 66 4.75 8.02 6.59
N VAL A 67 4.35 9.30 6.56
CA VAL A 67 3.33 9.79 5.61
C VAL A 67 3.86 9.64 4.18
N ALA A 68 5.11 10.06 3.91
CA ALA A 68 5.73 9.89 2.61
C ALA A 68 5.79 8.42 2.16
N LEU A 69 6.11 7.48 3.07
CA LEU A 69 6.09 6.05 2.78
C LEU A 69 4.67 5.53 2.49
N ALA A 70 3.69 5.93 3.30
CA ALA A 70 2.30 5.51 3.13
C ALA A 70 1.74 6.00 1.78
N SER A 71 1.96 7.27 1.44
CA SER A 71 1.60 7.85 0.15
C SER A 71 2.31 7.15 -1.02
N ALA A 72 3.59 6.80 -0.86
CA ALA A 72 4.33 6.07 -1.89
C ALA A 72 3.70 4.71 -2.22
N LEU A 73 3.29 3.95 -1.20
CA LEU A 73 2.70 2.63 -1.41
C LEU A 73 1.26 2.68 -1.93
N GLU A 74 0.44 3.64 -1.50
CA GLU A 74 -0.87 3.87 -2.11
C GLU A 74 -0.74 4.29 -3.58
N LEU A 75 0.18 5.21 -3.90
CA LEU A 75 0.38 5.65 -5.28
C LEU A 75 0.97 4.56 -6.17
N LEU A 76 1.78 3.65 -5.61
CA LEU A 76 2.21 2.43 -6.28
C LEU A 76 1.01 1.51 -6.58
N GLN A 77 0.10 1.31 -5.64
CA GLN A 77 -1.11 0.53 -5.85
C GLN A 77 -1.98 1.12 -6.98
N ILE A 78 -2.15 2.44 -7.00
CA ILE A 78 -2.87 3.16 -8.07
C ILE A 78 -2.19 2.93 -9.42
N ALA A 79 -0.87 3.07 -9.50
CA ALA A 79 -0.12 2.83 -10.73
C ALA A 79 -0.33 1.39 -11.26
N LEU A 80 -0.31 0.40 -10.37
CA LEU A 80 -0.56 -1.00 -10.73
C LEU A 80 -2.01 -1.23 -11.20
N ASN A 81 -3.00 -0.59 -10.57
CA ASN A 81 -4.40 -0.68 -10.99
C ASN A 81 -4.58 -0.11 -12.41
N ILE A 82 -4.02 1.07 -12.67
CA ILE A 82 -4.01 1.71 -14.00
C ILE A 82 -3.40 0.76 -15.04
N HIS A 83 -2.19 0.23 -14.79
CA HIS A 83 -1.54 -0.68 -15.74
C HIS A 83 -2.34 -1.97 -15.96
N ARG A 84 -3.11 -2.45 -14.97
CA ARG A 84 -3.97 -3.63 -15.14
C ARG A 84 -5.16 -3.41 -16.04
N LEU A 85 -5.60 -2.17 -16.26
CA LEU A 85 -6.65 -1.88 -17.25
C LEU A 85 -6.22 -2.33 -18.66
N LEU A 86 -4.91 -2.35 -18.93
CA LEU A 86 -4.33 -2.87 -20.18
C LEU A 86 -4.48 -4.39 -20.34
N LEU A 87 -4.69 -5.11 -19.23
CA LEU A 87 -4.76 -6.57 -19.20
C LEU A 87 -6.19 -7.10 -19.41
N ARG A 88 -7.19 -6.22 -19.58
CA ARG A 88 -8.58 -6.57 -19.88
C ARG A 88 -8.92 -6.29 -21.35
N PRO A 89 -8.62 -7.19 -22.30
CA PRO A 89 -9.08 -7.02 -23.66
C PRO A 89 -10.59 -7.34 -23.74
N GLU A 90 -11.43 -6.33 -23.98
CA GLU A 90 -12.75 -6.57 -24.55
C GLU A 90 -12.55 -7.16 -25.96
N PRO A 91 -13.07 -8.37 -26.29
CA PRO A 91 -12.62 -9.12 -27.46
C PRO A 91 -12.98 -8.54 -28.84
N THR A 92 -13.71 -7.43 -28.93
CA THR A 92 -14.39 -7.04 -30.19
C THR A 92 -14.34 -5.57 -30.58
N ALA A 93 -13.67 -4.69 -29.82
CA ALA A 93 -13.51 -3.28 -30.19
C ALA A 93 -12.08 -2.96 -30.67
N PRO A 94 -11.90 -2.11 -31.69
CA PRO A 94 -10.58 -1.59 -32.02
C PRO A 94 -9.98 -0.90 -30.79
N ILE A 95 -8.77 -1.30 -30.39
CA ILE A 95 -8.06 -0.71 -29.27
C ILE A 95 -7.80 0.76 -29.62
N ASP A 96 -8.37 1.67 -28.84
CA ASP A 96 -8.07 3.09 -28.96
C ASP A 96 -6.62 3.33 -28.53
N SER A 97 -5.73 3.54 -29.50
CA SER A 97 -4.31 3.76 -29.29
C SER A 97 -4.01 4.98 -28.40
N PHE A 98 -4.91 5.97 -28.36
CA PHE A 98 -4.77 7.15 -27.50
C PHE A 98 -5.06 6.79 -26.04
N LEU A 99 -6.11 6.00 -25.79
CA LEU A 99 -6.42 5.47 -24.44
C LEU A 99 -5.34 4.49 -23.96
N LEU A 100 -4.79 3.68 -24.86
CA LEU A 100 -3.69 2.75 -24.55
C LEU A 100 -2.43 3.51 -24.13
N GLY A 101 -1.98 4.48 -24.93
CA GLY A 101 -0.81 5.29 -24.63
C GLY A 101 -1.00 6.14 -23.36
N GLY A 102 -2.19 6.72 -23.18
CA GLY A 102 -2.54 7.48 -21.98
C GLY A 102 -2.51 6.64 -20.71
N THR A 103 -3.00 5.40 -20.75
CA THR A 103 -2.99 4.49 -19.59
C THR A 103 -1.57 4.09 -19.19
N ILE A 104 -0.70 3.77 -20.17
CA ILE A 104 0.72 3.45 -19.88
C ILE A 104 1.40 4.64 -19.18
N LEU A 105 1.30 5.82 -19.79
CA LEU A 105 1.94 7.03 -19.28
C LEU A 105 1.36 7.49 -17.94
N ALA A 106 0.07 7.30 -17.70
CA ALA A 106 -0.56 7.55 -16.39
C ALA A 106 0.06 6.69 -15.30
N GLY A 107 0.18 5.38 -15.56
CA GLY A 107 0.79 4.45 -14.60
C GLY A 107 2.27 4.76 -14.38
N ASP A 108 3.03 5.07 -15.44
CA ASP A 108 4.44 5.45 -15.34
C ASP A 108 4.64 6.74 -14.55
N TYR A 109 3.75 7.73 -14.75
CA TYR A 109 3.73 8.96 -13.97
C TYR A 109 3.51 8.67 -12.48
N CYS A 110 2.44 7.95 -12.13
CA CYS A 110 2.13 7.59 -10.74
C CYS A 110 3.28 6.80 -10.11
N PHE A 111 3.86 5.85 -10.85
CA PHE A 111 5.02 5.08 -10.42
C PHE A 111 6.23 5.98 -10.10
N SER A 112 6.55 6.92 -10.99
CA SER A 112 7.67 7.85 -10.78
C SER A 112 7.47 8.74 -9.54
N ARG A 113 6.24 9.23 -9.33
CA ARG A 113 5.86 10.01 -8.15
C ARG A 113 5.95 9.18 -6.86
N ALA A 114 5.50 7.93 -6.90
CA ALA A 114 5.61 6.98 -5.79
C ALA A 114 7.09 6.74 -5.41
N ALA A 115 7.97 6.57 -6.38
CA ALA A 115 9.40 6.41 -6.15
C ALA A 115 10.04 7.65 -5.49
N VAL A 116 9.63 8.86 -5.92
CA VAL A 116 10.06 10.11 -5.28
C VAL A 116 9.60 10.17 -3.82
N MET A 117 8.36 9.79 -3.54
CA MET A 117 7.82 9.74 -2.17
C MET A 117 8.57 8.71 -1.29
N ALA A 118 8.87 7.53 -1.82
CA ALA A 118 9.68 6.53 -1.12
C ALA A 118 11.09 7.06 -0.82
N ALA A 119 11.70 7.82 -1.74
CA ALA A 119 13.01 8.46 -1.52
C ALA A 119 12.98 9.57 -0.46
N ARG A 120 11.85 10.30 -0.30
CA ARG A 120 11.66 11.32 0.76
C ARG A 120 11.77 10.74 2.18
N THR A 121 11.63 9.43 2.35
CA THR A 121 11.87 8.75 3.64
C THR A 121 13.33 8.85 4.09
N ASN A 122 14.25 9.20 3.18
CA ASN A 122 15.69 9.30 3.41
C ASN A 122 16.27 8.03 4.09
N HIS A 123 15.75 6.86 3.74
CA HIS A 123 16.14 5.60 4.35
C HIS A 123 16.41 4.54 3.26
N PRO A 124 17.67 4.27 2.90
CA PRO A 124 18.00 3.40 1.77
C PRO A 124 17.35 2.02 1.81
N LYS A 125 17.28 1.38 2.98
CA LYS A 125 16.62 0.06 3.11
C LYS A 125 15.11 0.12 2.84
N VAL A 126 14.45 1.24 3.12
CA VAL A 126 13.02 1.42 2.82
C VAL A 126 12.81 1.53 1.31
N VAL A 127 13.70 2.27 0.62
CA VAL A 127 13.69 2.34 -0.85
C VAL A 127 13.95 0.96 -1.47
N THR A 128 14.85 0.16 -0.89
CA THR A 128 15.06 -1.24 -1.31
C THR A 128 13.79 -2.08 -1.18
N VAL A 129 13.13 -2.05 -0.02
CA VAL A 129 11.86 -2.79 0.20
C VAL A 129 10.78 -2.36 -0.81
N PHE A 130 10.66 -1.05 -1.08
CA PHE A 130 9.73 -0.53 -2.09
C PHE A 130 10.04 -1.06 -3.50
N ALA A 131 11.32 -1.05 -3.90
CA ALA A 131 11.74 -1.53 -5.22
C ALA A 131 11.56 -3.05 -5.38
N GLU A 132 11.86 -3.83 -4.34
CA GLU A 132 11.66 -5.29 -4.33
C GLU A 132 10.17 -5.65 -4.42
N LEU A 133 9.30 -4.96 -3.67
CA LEU A 133 7.85 -5.12 -3.78
C LEU A 133 7.36 -4.83 -5.21
N LEU A 134 7.77 -3.70 -5.80
CA LEU A 134 7.41 -3.37 -7.18
C LEU A 134 7.81 -4.49 -8.14
N GLN A 135 9.06 -4.98 -8.01
CA GLN A 135 9.57 -6.05 -8.85
C GLN A 135 8.72 -7.32 -8.69
N GLU A 136 8.41 -7.70 -7.46
CA GLU A 136 7.59 -8.88 -7.14
C GLU A 136 6.19 -8.78 -7.77
N LEU A 137 5.52 -7.65 -7.59
CA LEU A 137 4.19 -7.37 -8.14
C LEU A 137 4.18 -7.37 -9.68
N SER A 138 5.19 -6.74 -10.28
CA SER A 138 5.36 -6.71 -11.74
C SER A 138 5.59 -8.11 -12.30
N GLN A 139 6.44 -8.90 -11.67
CA GLN A 139 6.67 -10.30 -12.05
C GLN A 139 5.42 -11.15 -11.89
N ALA A 140 4.63 -10.95 -10.83
CA ALA A 140 3.37 -11.65 -10.63
C ALA A 140 2.35 -11.31 -11.71
N ASN A 141 2.19 -10.02 -12.07
CA ASN A 141 1.33 -9.58 -13.16
C ASN A 141 1.80 -10.16 -14.52
N LEU A 142 3.10 -10.14 -14.81
CA LEU A 142 3.65 -10.75 -16.04
C LEU A 142 3.37 -12.25 -16.13
N ARG A 143 3.54 -12.98 -15.02
CA ARG A 143 3.20 -14.42 -14.96
C ARG A 143 1.72 -14.66 -15.27
N ARG A 144 0.81 -13.85 -14.69
CA ARG A 144 -0.63 -13.93 -14.99
C ARG A 144 -0.93 -13.70 -16.47
N VAL A 145 -0.22 -12.79 -17.15
CA VAL A 145 -0.46 -12.52 -18.57
C VAL A 145 0.13 -13.61 -19.49
N ILE A 146 1.29 -14.15 -19.14
CA ILE A 146 2.05 -15.05 -20.02
C ILE A 146 1.70 -16.53 -19.80
N VAL A 147 1.51 -16.95 -18.54
CA VAL A 147 1.41 -18.37 -18.14
C VAL A 147 -0.04 -18.89 -18.14
N ASP A 148 -1.03 -18.00 -18.11
CA ASP A 148 -2.47 -18.34 -18.00
C ASP A 148 -3.07 -18.98 -19.27
N LYS A 149 -2.21 -19.58 -20.12
CA LYS A 149 -2.59 -20.48 -21.20
C LYS A 149 -2.57 -21.96 -20.79
N SER A 150 -2.17 -22.31 -19.57
CA SER A 150 -2.28 -23.68 -19.05
C SER A 150 -2.34 -23.69 -17.52
N PRO A 151 -3.47 -24.05 -16.89
CA PRO A 151 -3.56 -24.09 -15.43
C PRO A 151 -2.67 -25.23 -14.91
N ASN A 152 -1.59 -24.88 -14.21
CA ASN A 152 -0.88 -25.84 -13.37
C ASN A 152 -1.60 -25.90 -12.01
N PRO A 153 -2.23 -27.02 -11.62
CA PRO A 153 -2.92 -27.14 -10.34
C PRO A 153 -2.01 -26.97 -9.12
N ASP A 154 -0.69 -27.08 -9.30
CA ASP A 154 0.32 -26.89 -8.23
C ASP A 154 0.89 -25.45 -8.17
N SER A 155 0.41 -24.52 -9.00
CA SER A 155 0.92 -23.15 -8.94
C SER A 155 0.49 -22.46 -7.65
N VAL A 156 1.45 -22.07 -6.81
CA VAL A 156 1.21 -21.24 -5.62
C VAL A 156 0.49 -19.95 -6.07
N VAL A 157 -0.72 -19.75 -5.56
CA VAL A 157 -1.50 -18.53 -5.85
C VAL A 157 -0.80 -17.35 -5.17
N TYR A 158 -0.22 -16.47 -5.99
CA TYR A 158 0.39 -15.24 -5.51
C TYR A 158 -0.65 -14.33 -4.84
N ASN A 159 -0.50 -14.09 -3.54
CA ASN A 159 -1.34 -13.18 -2.79
C ASN A 159 -0.73 -11.77 -2.73
N GLU A 160 -1.18 -10.93 -3.65
CA GLU A 160 -0.73 -9.56 -3.79
C GLU A 160 -0.99 -8.71 -2.54
N ARG A 161 -2.14 -8.86 -1.89
CA ARG A 161 -2.49 -8.09 -0.69
C ARG A 161 -1.59 -8.45 0.48
N GLU A 162 -1.27 -9.73 0.64
CA GLU A 162 -0.27 -10.20 1.60
C GLU A 162 1.09 -9.55 1.36
N SER A 163 1.60 -9.57 0.12
CA SER A 163 2.89 -8.97 -0.23
C SER A 163 2.94 -7.46 0.01
N LEU A 164 1.86 -6.73 -0.32
CA LEU A 164 1.72 -5.30 -0.07
C LEU A 164 1.74 -5.00 1.44
N PHE A 165 0.96 -5.73 2.23
CA PHE A 165 0.88 -5.50 3.68
C PHE A 165 2.19 -5.88 4.37
N HIS A 166 2.79 -7.01 3.98
CA HIS A 166 4.09 -7.45 4.47
C HIS A 166 5.16 -6.38 4.21
N SER A 167 5.26 -5.90 2.97
CA SER A 167 6.31 -4.94 2.57
C SER A 167 6.06 -3.55 3.15
N GLY A 168 4.79 -3.11 3.22
CA GLY A 168 4.41 -1.86 3.88
C GLY A 168 4.73 -1.86 5.36
N ALA A 169 4.42 -2.95 6.07
CA ALA A 169 4.81 -3.11 7.46
C ALA A 169 6.33 -3.20 7.62
N SER A 170 7.03 -3.96 6.76
CA SER A 170 8.49 -4.11 6.79
C SER A 170 9.20 -2.77 6.63
N ALA A 171 8.78 -1.95 5.67
CA ALA A 171 9.30 -0.60 5.50
C ALA A 171 8.94 0.31 6.69
N GLY A 172 7.72 0.19 7.22
CA GLY A 172 7.27 0.97 8.38
C GLY A 172 8.10 0.70 9.63
N VAL A 173 8.32 -0.57 9.99
CA VAL A 173 9.09 -0.93 11.19
C VAL A 173 10.57 -0.53 11.10
N LEU A 174 11.13 -0.46 9.89
CA LEU A 174 12.46 0.11 9.65
C LEU A 174 12.50 1.61 9.96
N LEU A 175 11.45 2.38 9.59
CA LEU A 175 11.36 3.80 9.94
C LEU A 175 11.16 4.02 11.44
N ALA A 176 10.39 3.14 12.09
CA ALA A 176 10.18 3.20 13.53
C ALA A 176 11.43 2.82 14.36
N GLY A 177 12.44 2.22 13.72
CA GLY A 177 13.69 1.80 14.38
C GLY A 177 13.50 0.66 15.38
N LEU A 178 12.57 -0.27 15.08
CA LEU A 178 12.27 -1.40 15.97
C LEU A 178 13.41 -2.42 16.02
N SER A 179 13.45 -3.22 17.10
CA SER A 179 14.34 -4.38 17.20
C SER A 179 13.92 -5.50 16.22
N GLU A 180 14.81 -6.43 15.86
CA GLU A 180 14.47 -7.52 14.93
C GLU A 180 13.28 -8.36 15.40
N GLU A 181 13.18 -8.64 16.71
CA GLU A 181 12.07 -9.37 17.33
C GLU A 181 10.73 -8.61 17.20
N ASP A 182 10.75 -7.30 17.46
CA ASP A 182 9.56 -6.44 17.32
C ASP A 182 9.15 -6.29 15.86
N GLN A 183 10.13 -6.19 14.94
CA GLN A 183 9.89 -6.13 13.49
C GLN A 183 9.15 -7.39 13.03
N GLU A 184 9.65 -8.58 13.39
CA GLU A 184 9.04 -9.85 12.99
C GLU A 184 7.58 -9.95 13.46
N SER A 185 7.30 -9.54 14.70
CA SER A 185 5.95 -9.57 15.27
C SER A 185 4.95 -8.69 14.48
N VAL A 186 5.35 -7.47 14.13
CA VAL A 186 4.50 -6.51 13.39
C VAL A 186 4.33 -6.93 11.92
N VAL A 187 5.40 -7.35 11.27
CA VAL A 187 5.39 -7.75 9.85
C VAL A 187 4.58 -9.02 9.64
N THR A 188 4.76 -10.02 10.51
CA THR A 188 4.00 -11.28 10.46
C THR A 188 2.50 -11.02 10.62
N TYR A 189 2.13 -10.13 11.55
CA TYR A 189 0.74 -9.74 11.72
C TYR A 189 0.14 -9.10 10.46
N ALA A 190 0.83 -8.12 9.87
CA ALA A 190 0.39 -7.45 8.65
C ALA A 190 0.23 -8.44 7.48
N ALA A 191 1.18 -9.37 7.30
CA ALA A 191 1.08 -10.41 6.28
C ALA A 191 -0.12 -11.35 6.51
N HIS A 192 -0.36 -11.77 7.76
CA HIS A 192 -1.54 -12.57 8.10
C HIS A 192 -2.85 -11.82 7.85
N LEU A 193 -2.89 -10.53 8.13
CA LEU A 193 -4.05 -9.69 7.83
C LEU A 193 -4.27 -9.60 6.32
N GLY A 194 -3.21 -9.38 5.53
CA GLY A 194 -3.29 -9.35 4.06
C GLY A 194 -3.74 -10.67 3.43
N ARG A 195 -3.53 -11.80 4.13
CA ARG A 195 -4.07 -13.12 3.73
C ARG A 195 -5.55 -13.30 3.96
N ARG A 196 -6.13 -12.57 4.91
CA ARG A 196 -7.57 -12.69 5.22
C ARG A 196 -8.36 -12.10 4.07
N ARG A 197 -9.30 -12.88 3.53
CA ARG A 197 -10.33 -12.35 2.63
C ARG A 197 -11.35 -11.62 3.49
N SER A 198 -11.77 -10.43 3.06
CA SER A 198 -13.01 -9.84 3.55
C SER A 198 -14.13 -10.84 3.24
N GLN A 199 -14.70 -11.44 4.28
CA GLN A 199 -15.87 -12.30 4.18
C GLN A 199 -17.06 -11.52 4.71
N ASP A 200 -18.13 -11.49 3.91
CA ASP A 200 -19.51 -11.13 4.25
C ASP A 200 -19.67 -10.20 5.47
N GLY A 201 -19.47 -8.90 5.25
CA GLY A 201 -19.90 -7.85 6.17
C GLY A 201 -18.95 -7.45 7.30
N THR A 202 -17.71 -7.97 7.34
CA THR A 202 -16.70 -7.65 8.37
C THR A 202 -15.76 -6.49 8.03
N GLY A 203 -16.18 -5.56 7.16
CA GLY A 203 -15.34 -4.45 6.69
C GLY A 203 -14.21 -4.92 5.76
N ALA A 204 -13.38 -4.00 5.25
CA ALA A 204 -12.27 -4.36 4.36
C ALA A 204 -11.12 -5.07 5.08
N LEU A 205 -11.03 -4.91 6.40
CA LEU A 205 -10.05 -5.55 7.27
C LEU A 205 -10.34 -7.03 7.58
N GLY A 206 -11.63 -7.40 7.61
CA GLY A 206 -12.04 -8.62 8.31
C GLY A 206 -11.80 -8.52 9.83
N ALA A 207 -12.14 -9.58 10.58
CA ALA A 207 -11.88 -9.59 12.01
C ALA A 207 -10.36 -9.56 12.30
N LEU A 208 -9.89 -8.62 13.12
CA LEU A 208 -8.51 -8.64 13.65
C LEU A 208 -8.34 -9.78 14.67
N ALA A 209 -7.17 -10.43 14.69
CA ALA A 209 -6.83 -11.37 15.75
C ALA A 209 -6.14 -10.63 16.91
N PRO A 210 -6.78 -10.46 18.08
CA PRO A 210 -6.21 -9.71 19.20
C PRO A 210 -4.97 -10.37 19.79
N GLU A 211 -4.90 -11.70 19.76
CA GLU A 211 -3.83 -12.51 20.36
C GLU A 211 -2.42 -12.24 19.80
N ASN A 212 -2.31 -11.68 18.60
CA ASN A 212 -1.03 -11.34 17.99
C ASN A 212 -0.64 -9.86 18.19
N LEU A 213 -1.58 -9.00 18.60
CA LEU A 213 -1.31 -7.59 18.89
C LEU A 213 -0.57 -7.40 20.21
N ASP A 214 -0.80 -8.31 21.18
CA ASP A 214 -0.19 -8.24 22.51
C ASP A 214 1.34 -8.42 22.50
N ASN A 215 1.88 -9.03 21.44
CA ASN A 215 3.32 -9.21 21.24
C ASN A 215 4.01 -7.98 20.63
N MET A 216 3.24 -7.00 20.13
CA MET A 216 3.81 -5.79 19.52
C MET A 216 4.23 -4.77 20.58
N PRO A 217 5.20 -3.89 20.29
CA PRO A 217 5.45 -2.72 21.10
C PRO A 217 4.20 -1.84 21.22
N ALA A 218 4.08 -1.12 22.35
CA ALA A 218 2.89 -0.32 22.66
C ALA A 218 2.47 0.67 21.54
N PRO A 219 3.39 1.44 20.90
CA PRO A 219 2.99 2.37 19.84
C PRO A 219 2.31 1.68 18.65
N GLN A 220 2.86 0.55 18.21
CA GLN A 220 2.30 -0.25 17.12
C GLN A 220 0.96 -0.85 17.56
N ARG A 221 0.90 -1.48 18.73
CA ARG A 221 -0.32 -2.11 19.25
C ARG A 221 -1.48 -1.13 19.29
N GLU A 222 -1.27 0.07 19.84
CA GLU A 222 -2.30 1.10 19.95
C GLU A 222 -2.79 1.56 18.57
N ARG A 223 -1.89 1.74 17.60
CA ARG A 223 -2.27 2.14 16.25
C ARG A 223 -2.96 1.02 15.46
N TRP A 224 -2.54 -0.22 15.61
CA TRP A 224 -3.21 -1.37 15.00
C TRP A 224 -4.61 -1.59 15.60
N GLN A 225 -4.82 -1.32 16.89
CA GLN A 225 -6.15 -1.30 17.51
C GLN A 225 -7.02 -0.16 16.98
N ALA A 226 -6.43 1.04 16.81
CA ALA A 226 -7.13 2.19 16.22
C ALA A 226 -7.56 1.92 14.78
N LEU A 227 -6.69 1.28 13.99
CA LEU A 227 -6.96 0.89 12.60
C LEU A 227 -8.24 0.04 12.49
N ALA A 228 -8.45 -0.90 13.42
CA ALA A 228 -9.65 -1.74 13.53
C ALA A 228 -10.95 -0.98 13.79
N SER A 229 -10.84 0.23 14.32
CA SER A 229 -11.99 1.08 14.65
C SER A 229 -12.35 2.02 13.48
N ILE A 230 -11.45 2.15 12.50
CA ILE A 230 -11.61 3.03 11.34
C ILE A 230 -12.19 2.26 10.14
N PHE A 231 -11.77 1.00 9.93
CA PHE A 231 -12.21 0.13 8.82
C PHE A 231 -12.86 -1.17 9.33
#